data_AF-A0A844FIJ9-F1
#
_entry.id   AF-A0A844FIJ9-F1
#
_cell.length_a   1.000
_cell.length_b   1.000
_cell.length_c   1.000
_cell.angle_alpha   90.00
_cell.angle_beta   90.00
_cell.angle_gamma   90.00
#
_symmetry.space_group_name_H-M   'P 1'
#
loop_
_entity.id
_entity.type
_entity.pdbx_description
1 polymer ?
#
loop_
_entity_poly.entity_id
_entity_poly.type
_entity_poly.pdbx_seq_one_letter_code
_entity_poly.pdbx_strand_id
1 'polypeptide(L)' 'MDKVYIYNLKQAFYYIQQGLLPIAINKHNKTGKIFFVFDKEKSSDLYGEWLNDAEIKTI' A
#
# COMPACT_ATOMS: atom_id res chain seq x y z
N MET A 1 -13.66 1.83 -10.72
CA MET A 1 -12.28 1.67 -10.25
C MET A 1 -12.31 1.52 -8.74
N ASP A 2 -12.07 0.30 -8.27
CA ASP A 2 -12.06 -0.01 -6.84
C ASP A 2 -10.76 0.50 -6.21
N LYS A 3 -10.85 0.92 -4.94
CA LYS A 3 -9.74 1.50 -4.20
C LYS A 3 -9.40 0.63 -2.99
N VAL A 4 -8.10 0.51 -2.71
CA VAL A 4 -7.60 -0.05 -1.46
C VAL A 4 -6.91 1.03 -0.63
N TYR A 5 -7.10 0.96 0.67
CA TYR A 5 -6.59 1.93 1.64
C TYR A 5 -5.52 1.26 2.50
N ILE A 6 -4.28 1.68 2.32
CA ILE A 6 -3.12 1.03 2.93
C ILE A 6 -2.55 1.95 4.01
N TYR A 7 -2.69 1.51 5.27
CA TYR A 7 -2.10 2.17 6.44
C TYR A 7 -0.69 1.66 6.77
N ASN A 8 -0.30 0.51 6.21
CA ASN A 8 1.02 -0.05 6.40
C ASN A 8 2.02 0.65 5.46
N LEU A 9 2.89 1.47 6.03
CA LEU A 9 3.88 2.24 5.25
C LEU A 9 4.85 1.34 4.48
N LYS A 10 5.19 0.16 5.00
CA LYS A 10 6.07 -0.80 4.28
C LYS A 10 5.39 -1.35 3.04
N GLN A 11 4.11 -1.71 3.16
CA GLN A 11 3.32 -2.17 2.01
C GLN A 11 3.19 -1.07 0.95
N ALA A 12 2.87 0.15 1.37
CA ALA A 12 2.76 1.29 0.46
C ALA A 12 4.09 1.60 -0.24
N PHE A 13 5.20 1.56 0.50
CA PHE A 13 6.53 1.79 -0.07
C PHE A 13 6.95 0.69 -1.04
N TYR A 14 6.67 -0.57 -0.71
CA TYR A 14 6.90 -1.70 -1.61
C TYR A 14 6.17 -1.51 -2.95
N TYR A 15 4.90 -1.11 -2.94
CA TYR A 15 4.17 -0.84 -4.20
C TYR A 15 4.82 0.27 -5.02
N ILE A 16 5.30 1.34 -4.36
CA ILE A 16 6.00 2.44 -5.02
C ILE A 16 7.33 1.97 -5.63
N GLN A 17 8.08 1.11 -4.93
CA GLN A 17 9.32 0.53 -5.44
C GLN A 17 9.10 -0.36 -6.67
N GLN A 18 7.95 -1.05 -6.74
CA GLN A 18 7.53 -1.82 -7.92
C GLN A 18 6.90 -0.94 -9.03
N GLY A 19 6.94 0.39 -8.89
CA GLY A 19 6.48 1.35 -9.89
C GLY A 19 4.99 1.69 -9.84
N LEU A 20 4.23 1.16 -8.86
CA LEU A 20 2.84 1.52 -8.67
C LEU A 20 2.73 2.78 -7.79
N LEU A 21 2.26 3.88 -8.38
CA LEU A 21 2.06 5.14 -7.66
C LEU A 21 0.69 5.17 -6.95
N PRO A 22 0.61 5.76 -5.74
CA PRO A 22 -0.66 5.98 -5.06
C PRO A 22 -1.50 7.01 -5.82
N ILE A 23 -2.81 6.78 -5.86
CA ILE A 23 -3.80 7.74 -6.37
C ILE A 23 -3.86 8.97 -5.45
N ALA A 24 -3.76 8.74 -4.14
CA ALA A 24 -3.79 9.78 -3.13
C ALA A 24 -3.08 9.34 -1.85
N ILE A 25 -2.61 10.33 -1.09
CA ILE A 25 -2.07 10.16 0.26
C ILE A 25 -2.90 11.06 1.17
N ASN A 26 -3.56 10.48 2.17
CA ASN A 26 -4.49 11.18 3.04
C ASN A 26 -4.24 10.86 4.51
N LYS A 27 -4.86 11.64 5.38
CA LYS A 27 -4.82 11.45 6.83
C LYS A 27 -6.21 11.10 7.34
N HIS A 28 -6.34 10.06 8.16
CA HIS A 28 -7.62 9.67 8.73
C HIS A 28 -8.05 10.69 9.80
N ASN A 29 -9.17 11.36 9.59
CA ASN A 29 -9.61 12.51 10.39
C ASN A 29 -9.66 12.25 11.91
N LYS A 30 -10.04 11.04 12.33
CA LYS A 30 -10.16 10.70 13.76
C LYS A 30 -8.84 10.26 14.41
N THR A 31 -8.01 9.53 13.69
CA THR A 31 -6.83 8.84 14.26
C THR A 31 -5.53 9.54 13.92
N GLY A 32 -5.57 10.48 12.97
CA GLY A 32 -4.41 11.15 12.43
C GLY A 32 -3.45 10.23 11.65
N LYS A 33 -3.80 8.96 11.44
CA LYS A 33 -2.95 8.01 10.72
C LYS A 33 -2.95 8.32 9.23
N ILE A 34 -1.76 8.37 8.64
CA ILE A 34 -1.59 8.51 7.19
C ILE A 34 -1.96 7.18 6.52
N PHE A 35 -2.62 7.26 5.38
CA PHE A 35 -2.87 6.11 4.53
C PHE A 35 -2.72 6.48 3.05
N PHE A 36 -2.37 5.47 2.28
CA PHE A 36 -2.15 5.55 0.85
C PHE A 36 -3.32 4.88 0.13
N VAL A 37 -3.78 5.48 -0.95
CA VAL A 37 -4.90 4.98 -1.75
C VAL A 37 -4.34 4.44 -3.05
N PHE A 38 -4.57 3.16 -3.33
CA PHE A 38 -4.15 2.50 -4.57
C PHE A 38 -5.35 1.95 -5.35
N ASP A 39 -5.13 1.74 -6.64
CA ASP A 39 -6.07 1.05 -7.51
C ASP A 39 -6.03 -0.44 -7.18
N LYS A 40 -7.19 -1.01 -6.83
CA LYS A 40 -7.28 -2.41 -6.37
C LYS A 40 -6.79 -3.38 -7.44
N GLU A 41 -7.20 -3.19 -8.69
CA GLU A 41 -6.84 -4.10 -9.78
C GLU A 41 -5.34 -4.06 -10.04
N LYS A 42 -4.74 -2.86 -10.06
CA LYS A 42 -3.30 -2.70 -10.28
C LYS A 42 -2.43 -3.17 -9.12
N SER A 43 -2.99 -3.20 -7.92
CA SER A 43 -2.27 -3.62 -6.70
C SER A 43 -2.40 -5.10 -6.34
N SER A 44 -3.28 -5.85 -7.03
CA SER A 44 -3.64 -7.22 -6.63
C SER A 44 -2.45 -8.18 -6.65
N ASP A 45 -1.65 -8.14 -7.71
CA ASP A 45 -0.48 -9.02 -7.86
C ASP A 45 0.61 -8.65 -6.83
N LEU A 46 0.87 -7.35 -6.68
CA LEU A 46 1.81 -6.83 -5.69
C LEU A 46 1.40 -7.17 -4.25
N TYR A 47 0.11 -7.31 -3.95
CA TYR A 47 -0.35 -7.76 -2.64
C TYR A 47 0.06 -9.21 -2.36
N GLY A 48 -0.09 -10.09 -3.35
CA GLY A 48 0.36 -11.48 -3.24
C GLY A 48 1.87 -11.58 -3.04
N GLU A 49 2.65 -10.83 -3.80
CA GLU A 49 4.11 -10.78 -3.66
C GLU A 49 4.53 -10.24 -2.29
N TRP A 50 3.93 -9.13 -1.85
CA TRP A 50 4.20 -8.53 -0.54
C TRP A 50 3.90 -9.48 0.64
N LEU A 51 2.86 -10.33 0.52
CA LEU A 51 2.56 -11.33 1.54
C LEU A 51 3.60 -12.45 1.61
N ASN A 52 4.24 -12.79 0.50
CA ASN A 52 5.20 -13.87 0.40
C ASN A 52 6.64 -13.42 0.69
N ASP A 53 6.90 -12.12 0.66
CA ASP A 53 8.21 -11.57 0.98
C ASP A 53 8.47 -11.64 2.50
N ALA A 54 9.39 -12.53 2.88
CA ALA A 54 9.82 -12.74 4.26
C ALA A 54 10.77 -11.63 4.75
N GLU A 55 11.49 -10.94 3.86
CA GLU A 55 12.47 -9.90 4.20
C GLU A 55 11.78 -8.57 4.55
N ILE A 56 10.63 -8.28 3.95
CA ILE A 56 9.83 -7.07 4.27
C ILE A 56 9.26 -7.12 5.71
N LYS A 57 9.08 -8.32 6.27
CA LYS A 57 8.48 -8.54 7.60
C LYS A 57 9.45 -8.46 8.77
N THR A 58 10.76 -8.48 8.55
CA THR A 58 11.79 -8.64 9.59
C THR A 58 12.56 -7.37 10.00
N ILE A 59 12.29 -6.21 9.39
CA ILE A 59 12.89 -4.91 9.77
C ILE A 59 12.10 -4.20 10.87
#